data_AF-A0A6P0NCY7-F1
#
_entry.id   AF-A0A6P0NCY7-F1
#
_cell.length_a   1.000
_cell.length_b   1.000
_cell.length_c   1.000
_cell.angle_alpha   90.00
_cell.angle_beta   90.00
_cell.angle_gamma   90.00
#
_symmetry.space_group_name_H-M   'P 1'
#
loop_
_entity.id
_entity.type
_entity.pdbx_description
1 polymer ?
#
loop_
_entity_poly.entity_id
_entity_poly.type
_entity_poly.pdbx_seq_one_letter_code
_entity_poly.pdbx_strand_id
1 'polypeptide(L)'
;MDKQTIDSIQNLRYQAASLLVYQSVLSEGVGLAFLKLLEAIVNRDVDDIRCLKTYGDWFQGLASQNQSWQDYLFRQILRADNSFTRQVQSSELETLPPALVEAARHDLQALQNIYKCSTKQLCKWVKRASVLPVELVPWNFESSQSRSGSDQIDKRTQWHADLQAKLNNLDNWADGLEAIAAYYQEFGTGLFADYQGFRWQSGQLLGIANPDPIRLSELVGYELARTQLLKNTEFLLKGYRALNVLLYGSRGSGKSSLVKALLNEYGEQGLRIIEVPKSEMIDLPVITEQLRDQP
;
A
#
# COMPACT_ATOMS: atom_id res chain seq x y z
N MET A 1 28.93 -20.12 -10.20
CA MET A 1 28.76 -19.84 -8.76
C MET A 1 29.09 -21.06 -7.93
N ASP A 2 29.51 -20.79 -6.71
CA ASP A 2 29.59 -21.70 -5.57
C ASP A 2 28.22 -22.23 -5.14
N LYS A 3 28.20 -23.43 -4.54
CA LYS A 3 26.99 -24.12 -4.07
C LYS A 3 26.18 -23.27 -3.09
N GLN A 4 26.85 -22.57 -2.17
CA GLN A 4 26.21 -21.72 -1.17
C GLN A 4 25.37 -20.58 -1.77
N THR A 5 25.83 -19.97 -2.86
CA THR A 5 25.03 -18.96 -3.58
C THR A 5 23.77 -19.56 -4.19
N ILE A 6 23.87 -20.75 -4.81
CA ILE A 6 22.72 -21.42 -5.43
C ILE A 6 21.70 -21.79 -4.35
N ASP A 7 22.15 -22.36 -3.24
CA ASP A 7 21.30 -22.74 -2.11
C ASP A 7 20.58 -21.51 -1.52
N SER A 8 21.26 -20.36 -1.43
CA SER A 8 20.66 -19.11 -0.96
C SER A 8 19.53 -18.62 -1.88
N ILE A 9 19.74 -18.69 -3.20
CA ILE A 9 18.74 -18.25 -4.19
C ILE A 9 17.55 -19.23 -4.21
N GLN A 10 17.82 -20.53 -4.15
CA GLN A 10 16.77 -21.55 -4.06
C GLN A 10 15.94 -21.38 -2.79
N ASN A 11 16.57 -21.07 -1.65
CA ASN A 11 15.86 -20.79 -0.42
C ASN A 11 14.89 -19.62 -0.57
N LEU A 12 15.31 -18.49 -1.16
CA LEU A 12 14.41 -17.36 -1.42
C LEU A 12 13.25 -17.74 -2.35
N ARG A 13 13.48 -18.58 -3.36
CA ARG A 13 12.43 -19.08 -4.25
C ARG A 13 11.44 -19.97 -3.51
N TYR A 14 11.91 -20.87 -2.64
CA TYR A 14 11.03 -21.71 -1.82
C TYR A 14 10.21 -20.88 -0.85
N GLN A 15 10.81 -19.88 -0.21
CA GLN A 15 10.11 -18.95 0.68
C GLN A 15 9.04 -18.14 -0.04
N ALA A 16 9.32 -17.67 -1.26
CA ALA A 16 8.31 -16.99 -2.06
C ALA A 16 7.17 -17.92 -2.48
N ALA A 17 7.49 -19.17 -2.82
CA ALA A 17 6.50 -20.18 -3.22
C ALA A 17 5.68 -20.72 -2.04
N SER A 18 6.18 -20.62 -0.81
CA SER A 18 5.50 -21.09 0.39
C SER A 18 4.51 -20.08 1.00
N LEU A 19 4.37 -18.89 0.42
CA LEU A 19 3.43 -17.88 0.92
C LEU A 19 1.98 -18.40 0.88
N LEU A 20 1.22 -18.15 1.95
CA LEU A 20 -0.12 -18.69 2.21
C LEU A 20 -1.25 -17.65 2.10
N VAL A 21 -1.02 -16.41 2.54
CA VAL A 21 -2.00 -15.31 2.47
C VAL A 21 -1.43 -14.07 1.78
N TYR A 22 -0.10 -13.92 1.73
CA TYR A 22 0.58 -12.80 1.09
C TYR A 22 1.15 -13.13 -0.31
N GLN A 23 0.61 -14.13 -1.03
CA GLN A 23 1.11 -14.45 -2.38
C GLN A 23 1.04 -13.25 -3.33
N SER A 24 0.01 -12.42 -3.16
CA SER A 24 -0.22 -11.23 -3.99
C SER A 24 0.96 -10.26 -3.99
N VAL A 25 1.72 -10.18 -2.89
CA VAL A 25 2.91 -9.33 -2.70
C VAL A 25 3.97 -9.53 -3.79
N LEU A 26 4.10 -10.75 -4.30
CA LEU A 26 5.12 -11.13 -5.29
C LEU A 26 4.53 -11.56 -6.64
N SER A 27 3.20 -11.61 -6.76
CA SER A 27 2.51 -12.17 -7.94
C SER A 27 2.55 -11.25 -9.17
N GLU A 28 2.76 -9.95 -8.98
CA GLU A 28 2.66 -8.94 -10.03
C GLU A 28 3.79 -7.90 -9.96
N GLY A 29 3.90 -7.09 -11.02
CA GLY A 29 4.80 -5.94 -11.09
C GLY A 29 6.27 -6.28 -10.82
N VAL A 30 6.89 -5.51 -9.92
CA VAL A 30 8.30 -5.69 -9.54
C VAL A 30 8.52 -6.99 -8.77
N GLY A 31 7.53 -7.45 -8.00
CA GLY A 31 7.58 -8.72 -7.29
C GLY A 31 7.72 -9.90 -8.25
N LEU A 32 6.91 -9.91 -9.33
CA LEU A 32 7.01 -10.93 -10.36
C LEU A 32 8.33 -10.85 -11.13
N ALA A 33 8.79 -9.63 -11.43
CA ALA A 33 10.09 -9.43 -12.08
C ALA A 33 11.25 -9.97 -11.22
N PHE A 34 11.17 -9.79 -9.89
CA PHE A 34 12.13 -10.36 -8.94
C PHE A 34 12.14 -11.89 -8.97
N LEU A 35 10.97 -12.54 -8.97
CA LEU A 35 10.89 -14.00 -9.04
C LEU A 35 11.45 -14.55 -10.36
N LYS A 36 11.13 -13.91 -11.49
CA LYS A 36 11.68 -14.24 -12.81
C LYS A 36 13.20 -14.08 -12.84
N LEU A 37 13.73 -13.05 -12.19
CA LEU A 37 15.17 -12.85 -12.06
C LEU A 37 15.82 -13.98 -11.24
N LEU A 38 15.28 -14.35 -10.08
CA LEU A 38 15.81 -15.46 -9.29
C LEU A 38 15.80 -16.79 -10.07
N GLU A 39 14.73 -17.04 -10.83
CA GLU A 39 14.64 -18.21 -11.70
C GLU A 39 15.70 -18.20 -12.81
N ALA A 40 15.87 -17.06 -13.49
CA ALA A 40 16.86 -16.91 -14.56
C ALA A 40 18.31 -17.07 -14.06
N ILE A 41 18.59 -16.67 -12.81
CA ILE A 41 19.92 -16.84 -12.20
C ILE A 41 20.24 -18.32 -11.93
N VAL A 42 19.24 -19.14 -11.55
CA VAL A 42 19.41 -20.57 -11.24
C VAL A 42 19.50 -21.41 -12.52
N ASN A 43 18.66 -21.10 -13.51
CA ASN A 43 18.55 -21.86 -14.75
C ASN A 43 19.63 -21.44 -15.78
N ARG A 44 20.88 -21.88 -15.54
CA ARG A 44 22.06 -21.49 -16.36
C ARG A 44 22.06 -22.01 -17.80
N ASP A 45 21.28 -23.03 -18.11
CA ASP A 45 21.37 -23.72 -19.40
C ASP A 45 20.67 -22.98 -20.55
N VAL A 46 20.02 -21.83 -20.30
CA VAL A 46 19.03 -21.29 -21.25
C VAL A 46 19.47 -20.02 -21.99
N ASP A 47 20.03 -18.99 -21.35
CA ASP A 47 20.58 -17.79 -22.04
C ASP A 47 21.13 -16.75 -21.04
N ASP A 48 22.42 -16.39 -21.11
CA ASP A 48 22.99 -15.28 -20.32
C ASP A 48 22.23 -13.95 -20.57
N ILE A 49 21.72 -13.78 -21.79
CA ILE A 49 20.93 -12.61 -22.20
C ILE A 49 19.60 -12.55 -21.45
N ARG A 50 18.98 -13.71 -21.15
CA ARG A 50 17.70 -13.74 -20.42
C ARG A 50 17.86 -13.25 -18.99
N CYS A 51 18.93 -13.66 -18.30
CA CYS A 51 19.24 -13.20 -16.94
C CYS A 51 19.39 -11.66 -16.90
N LEU A 52 20.13 -11.11 -17.88
CA LEU A 52 20.30 -9.67 -18.06
C LEU A 52 19.00 -8.93 -18.33
N LYS A 53 18.14 -9.44 -19.22
CA LYS A 53 16.83 -8.85 -19.52
C LYS A 53 15.94 -8.83 -18.27
N THR A 54 15.86 -9.94 -17.54
CA THR A 54 15.06 -9.99 -16.30
C THR A 54 15.57 -9.05 -15.22
N TYR A 55 16.89 -8.83 -15.14
CA TYR A 55 17.45 -7.82 -14.26
C TYR A 55 17.06 -6.40 -14.69
N GLY A 56 17.12 -6.12 -15.99
CA GLY A 56 16.68 -4.85 -16.58
C GLY A 56 15.20 -4.55 -16.31
N ASP A 57 14.32 -5.54 -16.48
CA ASP A 57 12.88 -5.42 -16.20
C ASP A 57 12.62 -5.09 -14.72
N TRP A 58 13.30 -5.80 -13.81
CA TRP A 58 13.19 -5.55 -12.38
C TRP A 58 13.73 -4.17 -11.99
N PHE A 59 14.90 -3.78 -12.51
CA PHE A 59 15.49 -2.46 -12.31
C PHE A 59 14.56 -1.36 -12.82
N GLN A 60 14.03 -1.50 -14.02
CA GLN A 60 13.13 -0.52 -14.62
C GLN A 60 11.84 -0.37 -13.80
N GLY A 61 11.29 -1.48 -13.30
CA GLY A 61 10.08 -1.44 -12.46
C GLY A 61 10.27 -0.71 -11.13
N LEU A 62 11.45 -0.81 -10.50
CA LEU A 62 11.80 -0.02 -9.32
C LEU A 62 12.04 1.45 -9.67
N ALA A 63 12.78 1.69 -10.75
CA ALA A 63 13.13 3.04 -11.19
C ALA A 63 11.91 3.86 -11.62
N SER A 64 10.94 3.25 -12.32
CA SER A 64 9.71 3.94 -12.74
C SER A 64 8.83 4.38 -11.56
N GLN A 65 9.00 3.74 -10.40
CA GLN A 65 8.25 4.05 -9.19
C GLN A 65 9.04 4.91 -8.19
N ASN A 66 10.32 5.22 -8.48
CA ASN A 66 11.23 5.91 -7.57
C ASN A 66 11.22 5.30 -6.16
N GLN A 67 11.39 3.98 -6.07
CA GLN A 67 11.36 3.25 -4.79
C GLN A 67 12.51 2.26 -4.72
N SER A 68 13.01 2.01 -3.52
CA SER A 68 13.92 0.89 -3.27
C SER A 68 13.14 -0.45 -3.32
N TRP A 69 13.87 -1.57 -3.40
CA TRP A 69 13.26 -2.91 -3.28
C TRP A 69 12.54 -3.08 -1.94
N GLN A 70 13.17 -2.61 -0.87
CA GLN A 70 12.66 -2.66 0.48
C GLN A 70 11.35 -1.88 0.60
N ASP A 71 11.31 -0.64 0.09
CA ASP A 71 10.11 0.18 0.14
C ASP A 71 8.98 -0.40 -0.71
N TYR A 72 9.31 -0.91 -1.90
CA TYR A 72 8.33 -1.58 -2.75
C TYR A 72 7.70 -2.76 -2.01
N LEU A 73 8.52 -3.69 -1.50
CA LEU A 73 8.03 -4.90 -0.85
C LEU A 73 7.24 -4.57 0.41
N PHE A 74 7.71 -3.63 1.21
CA PHE A 74 7.00 -3.17 2.40
C PHE A 74 5.63 -2.56 2.05
N ARG A 75 5.55 -1.69 1.04
CA ARG A 75 4.27 -1.17 0.54
C ARG A 75 3.34 -2.25 0.01
N GLN A 76 3.88 -3.27 -0.67
CA GLN A 76 3.07 -4.41 -1.12
C GLN A 76 2.43 -5.17 0.05
N ILE A 77 3.16 -5.33 1.15
CA ILE A 77 2.61 -5.92 2.38
C ILE A 77 1.50 -5.03 2.92
N LEU A 78 1.75 -3.73 3.13
CA LEU A 78 0.77 -2.81 3.70
C LEU A 78 -0.50 -2.62 2.85
N ARG A 79 -0.44 -2.87 1.54
CA ARG A 79 -1.63 -2.84 0.66
C ARG A 79 -2.25 -4.22 0.42
N ALA A 80 -1.70 -5.29 1.00
CA ALA A 80 -2.16 -6.64 0.70
C ALA A 80 -3.63 -6.80 1.07
N ASP A 81 -4.41 -7.27 0.12
CA ASP A 81 -5.82 -7.57 0.29
C ASP A 81 -6.03 -9.08 0.26
N ASN A 82 -6.18 -9.70 1.43
CA ASN A 82 -6.33 -11.13 1.61
C ASN A 82 -7.25 -11.45 2.81
N SER A 83 -7.53 -12.73 3.05
CA SER A 83 -8.45 -13.15 4.12
C SER A 83 -8.01 -12.71 5.52
N PHE A 84 -6.71 -12.67 5.81
CA PHE A 84 -6.19 -12.18 7.09
C PHE A 84 -6.37 -10.66 7.21
N THR A 85 -5.92 -9.90 6.21
CA THR A 85 -5.96 -8.43 6.25
C THR A 85 -7.38 -7.88 6.24
N ARG A 86 -8.33 -8.58 5.61
CA ARG A 86 -9.78 -8.27 5.70
C ARG A 86 -10.36 -8.49 7.07
N GLN A 87 -10.10 -9.63 7.71
CA GLN A 87 -10.72 -9.94 8.99
C GLN A 87 -10.15 -9.09 10.13
N VAL A 88 -8.84 -8.81 10.10
CA VAL A 88 -8.19 -8.04 11.17
C VAL A 88 -8.62 -6.57 11.20
N GLN A 89 -9.19 -6.04 10.11
CA GLN A 89 -9.76 -4.69 10.05
C GLN A 89 -10.92 -4.50 11.04
N SER A 90 -11.74 -5.54 11.24
CA SER A 90 -12.96 -5.48 12.05
C SER A 90 -12.91 -6.30 13.34
N SER A 91 -11.80 -7.00 13.60
CA SER A 91 -11.72 -7.98 14.68
C SER A 91 -10.33 -7.97 15.31
N GLU A 92 -10.28 -8.24 16.62
CA GLU A 92 -9.03 -8.39 17.35
C GLU A 92 -8.30 -9.66 16.92
N LEU A 93 -6.96 -9.64 16.96
CA LEU A 93 -6.11 -10.73 16.46
C LEU A 93 -6.44 -12.06 17.15
N GLU A 94 -6.77 -12.02 18.44
CA GLU A 94 -7.10 -13.15 19.30
C GLU A 94 -8.41 -13.85 18.90
N THR A 95 -9.30 -13.14 18.20
CA THR A 95 -10.60 -13.66 17.76
C THR A 95 -10.55 -14.33 16.39
N LEU A 96 -9.46 -14.11 15.65
CA LEU A 96 -9.27 -14.68 14.33
C LEU A 96 -8.98 -16.19 14.40
N PRO A 97 -9.26 -16.96 13.32
CA PRO A 97 -8.89 -18.37 13.26
C PRO A 97 -7.37 -18.54 13.50
N PRO A 98 -6.93 -19.38 14.47
CA PRO A 98 -5.51 -19.51 14.79
C PRO A 98 -4.64 -19.90 13.58
N ALA A 99 -5.14 -20.77 12.71
CA ALA A 99 -4.45 -21.16 11.47
C ALA A 99 -4.22 -19.97 10.52
N LEU A 100 -5.12 -18.98 10.50
CA LEU A 100 -4.99 -17.79 9.66
C LEU A 100 -3.91 -16.84 10.21
N VAL A 101 -3.86 -16.69 11.53
CA VAL A 101 -2.83 -15.90 12.23
C VAL A 101 -1.45 -16.53 12.00
N GLU A 102 -1.34 -17.86 12.17
CA GLU A 102 -0.09 -18.58 11.92
C GLU A 102 0.34 -18.52 10.45
N ALA A 103 -0.60 -18.57 9.50
CA ALA A 103 -0.30 -18.37 8.09
C ALA A 103 0.29 -16.98 7.82
N ALA A 104 -0.26 -15.92 8.44
CA ALA A 104 0.29 -14.58 8.32
C ALA A 104 1.69 -14.45 8.96
N ARG A 105 1.92 -15.06 10.14
CA ARG A 105 3.24 -15.09 10.80
C ARG A 105 4.30 -15.80 9.93
N HIS A 106 3.94 -16.98 9.41
CA HIS A 106 4.79 -17.74 8.50
C HIS A 106 5.20 -16.92 7.27
N ASP A 107 4.23 -16.26 6.63
CA ASP A 107 4.48 -15.45 5.45
C ASP A 107 5.35 -14.23 5.75
N LEU A 108 5.14 -13.54 6.87
CA LEU A 108 5.98 -12.41 7.28
C LEU A 108 7.44 -12.84 7.51
N GLN A 109 7.66 -14.02 8.09
CA GLN A 109 9.01 -14.56 8.25
C GLN A 109 9.66 -14.86 6.88
N ALA A 110 8.92 -15.44 5.94
CA ALA A 110 9.40 -15.67 4.58
C ALA A 110 9.72 -14.33 3.86
N LEU A 111 8.81 -13.36 3.94
CA LEU A 111 8.96 -12.04 3.36
C LEU A 111 10.12 -11.24 3.96
N GLN A 112 10.42 -11.41 5.25
CA GLN A 112 11.59 -10.79 5.88
C GLN A 112 12.90 -11.22 5.21
N ASN A 113 13.04 -12.50 4.85
CA ASN A 113 14.23 -13.01 4.17
C ASN A 113 14.35 -12.46 2.75
N ILE A 114 13.22 -12.35 2.05
CA ILE A 114 13.13 -11.74 0.72
C ILE A 114 13.45 -10.23 0.79
N TYR A 115 12.98 -9.54 1.83
CA TYR A 115 13.27 -8.13 2.11
C TYR A 115 14.77 -7.87 2.35
N LYS A 116 15.44 -8.76 3.08
CA LYS A 116 16.89 -8.70 3.36
C LYS A 116 17.75 -8.89 2.09
N CYS A 117 17.19 -9.38 0.98
CA CYS A 117 17.90 -9.48 -0.28
C CYS A 117 18.20 -8.08 -0.85
N SER A 118 19.48 -7.67 -0.79
CA SER A 118 19.89 -6.34 -1.26
C SER A 118 20.12 -6.29 -2.78
N THR A 119 19.91 -5.13 -3.39
CA THR A 119 20.24 -4.91 -4.82
C THR A 119 21.70 -5.24 -5.13
N LYS A 120 22.63 -4.92 -4.21
CA LYS A 120 24.06 -5.25 -4.35
C LYS A 120 24.29 -6.76 -4.40
N GLN A 121 23.55 -7.54 -3.62
CA GLN A 121 23.61 -8.99 -3.63
C GLN A 121 23.06 -9.57 -4.94
N LEU A 122 21.94 -9.03 -5.44
CA LEU A 122 21.41 -9.41 -6.76
C LEU A 122 22.41 -9.12 -7.88
N CYS A 123 23.04 -7.94 -7.92
CA CYS A 123 24.07 -7.63 -8.91
C CYS A 123 25.24 -8.64 -8.89
N LYS A 124 25.69 -9.04 -7.69
CA LYS A 124 26.73 -10.07 -7.55
C LYS A 124 26.28 -11.42 -8.10
N TRP A 125 25.03 -11.81 -7.86
CA TRP A 125 24.47 -13.05 -8.37
C TRP A 125 24.34 -13.04 -9.89
N VAL A 126 23.80 -11.96 -10.47
CA VAL A 126 23.68 -11.81 -11.94
C VAL A 126 25.06 -11.81 -12.59
N LYS A 127 26.03 -11.04 -12.08
CA LYS A 127 27.41 -11.02 -12.61
C LYS A 127 28.05 -12.41 -12.61
N ARG A 128 27.80 -13.22 -11.57
CA ARG A 128 28.29 -14.61 -11.48
C ARG A 128 27.52 -15.58 -12.38
N ALA A 129 26.29 -15.23 -12.79
CA ALA A 129 25.44 -16.05 -13.64
C ALA A 129 25.78 -15.86 -15.13
N SER A 130 26.00 -14.62 -15.57
CA SER A 130 25.99 -14.25 -16.99
C SER A 130 27.35 -13.84 -17.59
N VAL A 131 28.46 -14.29 -16.98
CA VAL A 131 29.86 -14.06 -17.40
C VAL A 131 30.12 -12.64 -17.98
N LEU A 132 29.60 -11.62 -17.30
CA LEU A 132 29.64 -10.23 -17.79
C LEU A 132 31.03 -9.60 -17.57
N PRO A 133 31.62 -8.97 -18.59
CA PRO A 133 32.84 -8.18 -18.43
C PRO A 133 32.60 -6.82 -17.76
N VAL A 134 31.34 -6.34 -17.71
CA VAL A 134 30.97 -5.01 -17.19
C VAL A 134 30.26 -5.13 -15.83
N GLU A 135 30.48 -4.16 -14.95
CA GLU A 135 29.76 -4.09 -13.67
C GLU A 135 28.30 -3.65 -13.86
N LEU A 136 27.40 -4.35 -13.17
CA LEU A 136 25.98 -3.99 -13.15
C LEU A 136 25.75 -2.81 -12.22
N VAL A 137 24.99 -1.83 -12.69
CA VAL A 137 24.62 -0.65 -11.90
C VAL A 137 23.50 -1.03 -10.92
N PRO A 138 23.74 -1.02 -9.60
CA PRO A 138 22.67 -1.26 -8.64
C PRO A 138 21.70 -0.07 -8.60
N TRP A 139 20.40 -0.36 -8.55
CA TRP A 139 19.40 0.63 -8.16
C TRP A 139 19.51 0.89 -6.64
N ASN A 140 20.21 1.96 -6.28
CA ASN A 140 20.28 2.48 -4.92
C ASN A 140 19.43 3.76 -4.88
N PHE A 141 18.21 3.65 -4.40
CA PHE A 141 17.34 4.80 -4.18
C PHE A 141 17.31 5.11 -2.69
N GLU A 142 17.82 6.28 -2.32
CA GLU A 142 17.59 6.86 -1.00
C GLU A 142 16.40 7.80 -1.16
N SER A 143 15.30 7.54 -0.44
CA SER A 143 14.18 8.45 -0.42
C SER A 143 14.66 9.79 0.13
N SER A 144 14.79 10.81 -0.72
CA SER A 144 15.11 12.17 -0.30
C SER A 144 13.92 12.74 0.47
N GLN A 145 13.86 12.46 1.77
CA GLN A 145 13.04 13.19 2.73
C GLN A 145 13.63 14.59 2.92
N SER A 146 13.44 15.44 1.93
CA SER A 146 13.70 16.87 2.05
C SER A 146 12.72 17.64 1.16
N ARG A 147 11.42 17.52 1.48
CA ARG A 147 10.48 18.58 1.15
C ARG A 147 10.66 19.69 2.18
N SER A 148 11.50 20.66 1.85
CA SER A 148 11.52 21.96 2.50
C SER A 148 10.23 22.70 2.14
N GLY A 149 9.23 22.59 3.00
CA GLY A 149 7.96 23.28 2.90
C GLY A 149 7.17 22.93 4.16
N SER A 150 6.45 23.89 4.72
CA SER A 150 5.64 23.80 5.94
C SER A 150 4.47 22.81 5.88
N ASP A 151 4.54 21.79 5.02
CA ASP A 151 3.54 20.74 4.89
C ASP A 151 3.74 19.75 6.04
N GLN A 152 2.75 19.66 6.92
CA GLN A 152 2.69 18.60 7.92
C GLN A 152 2.97 17.26 7.24
N ILE A 153 3.93 16.50 7.78
CA ILE A 153 4.13 15.11 7.38
C ILE A 153 2.80 14.40 7.65
N ASP A 154 2.17 13.91 6.59
CA ASP A 154 0.93 13.13 6.66
C ASP A 154 1.10 11.98 7.67
N LYS A 155 0.17 11.85 8.61
CA LYS A 155 0.09 10.78 9.62
C LYS A 155 0.46 9.42 9.05
N ARG A 156 -0.01 9.09 7.84
CA ARG A 156 0.29 7.83 7.17
C ARG A 156 1.78 7.65 6.87
N THR A 157 2.43 8.69 6.34
CA THR A 157 3.85 8.64 5.96
C THR A 157 4.73 8.44 7.19
N GLN A 158 4.41 9.12 8.29
CA GLN A 158 5.11 8.93 9.56
C GLN A 158 4.95 7.49 10.06
N TRP A 159 3.73 6.97 9.99
CA TRP A 159 3.45 5.63 10.49
C TRP A 159 4.08 4.52 9.65
N HIS A 160 4.19 4.71 8.33
CA HIS A 160 4.99 3.85 7.45
C HIS A 160 6.43 3.78 7.92
N ALA A 161 7.06 4.94 8.17
CA ALA A 161 8.43 5.01 8.63
C ALA A 161 8.63 4.33 10.00
N ASP A 162 7.73 4.59 10.95
CA ASP A 162 7.78 4.01 12.29
C ASP A 162 7.61 2.48 12.27
N LEU A 163 6.64 1.99 11.50
CA LEU A 163 6.40 0.55 11.37
C LEU A 163 7.57 -0.15 10.67
N GLN A 164 8.11 0.43 9.59
CA GLN A 164 9.27 -0.12 8.89
C GLN A 164 10.50 -0.15 9.80
N ALA A 165 10.75 0.92 10.56
CA ALA A 165 11.84 0.97 11.55
C ALA A 165 11.66 -0.09 12.65
N LYS A 166 10.43 -0.25 13.16
CA LYS A 166 10.11 -1.29 14.16
C LYS A 166 10.39 -2.69 13.61
N LEU A 167 9.92 -3.02 12.42
CA LEU A 167 10.14 -4.32 11.80
C LEU A 167 11.62 -4.57 11.47
N ASN A 168 12.38 -3.56 11.07
CA ASN A 168 13.81 -3.68 10.82
C ASN A 168 14.62 -4.01 12.08
N ASN A 169 14.12 -3.64 13.26
CA ASN A 169 14.74 -3.95 14.56
C ASN A 169 14.35 -5.33 15.11
N LEU A 170 13.40 -6.03 14.49
CA LEU A 170 13.00 -7.37 14.90
C LEU A 170 13.87 -8.44 14.24
N ASP A 171 14.23 -9.46 15.03
CA ASP A 171 14.89 -10.66 14.51
C ASP A 171 13.96 -11.44 13.59
N ASN A 172 12.66 -11.52 13.93
CA ASN A 172 11.61 -12.19 13.18
C ASN A 172 10.41 -11.26 12.97
N TRP A 173 10.01 -11.05 11.71
CA TRP A 173 8.83 -10.22 11.39
C TRP A 173 7.50 -10.84 11.85
N ALA A 174 7.46 -12.14 12.13
CA ALA A 174 6.30 -12.77 12.75
C ALA A 174 5.92 -12.10 14.09
N ASP A 175 6.89 -11.58 14.84
CA ASP A 175 6.69 -10.90 16.13
C ASP A 175 6.17 -9.45 15.96
N GLY A 176 6.13 -8.97 14.71
CA GLY A 176 5.58 -7.66 14.34
C GLY A 176 4.12 -7.72 13.86
N LEU A 177 3.49 -8.89 13.88
CA LEU A 177 2.15 -9.10 13.32
C LEU A 177 1.11 -8.15 13.94
N GLU A 178 1.18 -7.90 15.24
CA GLU A 178 0.28 -7.01 15.97
C GLU A 178 0.39 -5.57 15.48
N ALA A 179 1.60 -5.12 15.13
CA ALA A 179 1.81 -3.78 14.58
C ALA A 179 1.30 -3.67 13.14
N ILE A 180 1.43 -4.73 12.36
CA ILE A 180 0.86 -4.82 11.01
C ILE A 180 -0.67 -4.95 11.04
N ALA A 181 -1.22 -5.68 12.01
CA ALA A 181 -2.66 -5.80 12.25
C ALA A 181 -3.28 -4.44 12.58
N ALA A 182 -2.67 -3.70 13.51
CA ALA A 182 -3.03 -2.32 13.78
C ALA A 182 -2.99 -1.48 12.50
N TYR A 183 -2.03 -1.76 11.60
CA TYR A 183 -1.96 -1.09 10.30
C TYR A 183 -3.22 -1.22 9.45
N TYR A 184 -3.66 -2.45 9.26
CA TYR A 184 -4.88 -2.68 8.50
C TYR A 184 -6.10 -2.12 9.21
N GLN A 185 -6.17 -2.12 10.54
CA GLN A 185 -7.27 -1.52 11.29
C GLN A 185 -7.39 -0.01 11.07
N GLU A 186 -6.25 0.69 11.02
CA GLU A 186 -6.24 2.15 10.89
C GLU A 186 -6.42 2.62 9.44
N PHE A 187 -5.76 1.98 8.47
CA PHE A 187 -5.74 2.46 7.07
C PHE A 187 -6.53 1.58 6.11
N GLY A 188 -6.90 0.37 6.50
CA GLY A 188 -7.53 -0.61 5.62
C GLY A 188 -6.55 -1.34 4.71
N THR A 189 -7.05 -1.88 3.61
CA THR A 189 -6.30 -2.74 2.66
C THR A 189 -6.48 -2.28 1.22
N GLY A 190 -5.64 -2.77 0.31
CA GLY A 190 -5.75 -2.47 -1.11
C GLY A 190 -5.80 -0.96 -1.39
N LEU A 191 -6.81 -0.53 -2.15
CA LEU A 191 -7.03 0.87 -2.48
C LEU A 191 -7.27 1.75 -1.23
N PHE A 192 -7.89 1.19 -0.20
CA PHE A 192 -8.23 1.92 1.01
C PHE A 192 -6.99 2.25 1.86
N ALA A 193 -5.94 1.42 1.79
CA ALA A 193 -4.67 1.67 2.46
C ALA A 193 -3.96 2.91 1.88
N ASP A 194 -4.11 3.17 0.58
CA ASP A 194 -3.39 4.22 -0.14
C ASP A 194 -4.16 5.55 -0.24
N TYR A 195 -5.49 5.53 -0.17
CA TYR A 195 -6.32 6.69 -0.48
C TYR A 195 -7.42 6.95 0.56
N GLN A 196 -7.69 8.22 0.85
CA GLN A 196 -8.82 8.67 1.66
C GLN A 196 -9.95 9.26 0.78
N GLY A 197 -9.59 9.81 -0.38
CA GLY A 197 -10.52 10.28 -1.40
C GLY A 197 -10.58 9.32 -2.58
N PHE A 198 -11.77 9.13 -3.12
CA PHE A 198 -12.04 8.24 -4.26
C PHE A 198 -12.96 8.89 -5.26
N ARG A 199 -12.96 8.36 -6.48
CA ARG A 199 -13.91 8.69 -7.54
C ARG A 199 -14.47 7.40 -8.13
N TRP A 200 -15.77 7.37 -8.32
CA TRP A 200 -16.40 6.37 -9.16
C TRP A 200 -16.34 6.82 -10.62
N GLN A 201 -15.83 5.96 -11.48
CA GLN A 201 -15.76 6.21 -12.91
C GLN A 201 -15.83 4.90 -13.68
N SER A 202 -16.73 4.80 -14.66
CA SER A 202 -16.83 3.66 -15.57
C SER A 202 -16.96 2.31 -14.85
N GLY A 203 -17.74 2.27 -13.77
CA GLY A 203 -17.99 1.06 -12.98
C GLY A 203 -16.85 0.66 -12.04
N GLN A 204 -15.87 1.54 -11.80
CA GLN A 204 -14.72 1.27 -10.94
C GLN A 204 -14.51 2.37 -9.90
N LEU A 205 -14.05 1.96 -8.72
CA LEU A 205 -13.59 2.87 -7.67
C LEU A 205 -12.10 3.18 -7.87
N LEU A 206 -11.78 4.46 -8.03
CA LEU A 206 -10.42 4.95 -8.28
C LEU A 206 -9.96 5.84 -7.13
N GLY A 207 -8.74 5.63 -6.64
CA GLY A 207 -8.15 6.46 -5.60
C GLY A 207 -7.71 7.84 -6.11
N ILE A 208 -7.88 8.87 -5.29
CA ILE A 208 -7.45 10.24 -5.56
C ILE A 208 -6.12 10.47 -4.83
N ALA A 209 -5.00 10.40 -5.57
CA ALA A 209 -3.66 10.54 -5.01
C ALA A 209 -3.34 11.93 -4.45
N ASN A 210 -3.92 12.98 -5.04
CA ASN A 210 -3.76 14.36 -4.60
C ASN A 210 -5.15 14.98 -4.41
N PRO A 211 -5.77 14.80 -3.23
CA PRO A 211 -7.01 15.48 -2.90
C PRO A 211 -6.86 17.01 -3.01
N ASP A 212 -7.99 17.69 -3.20
CA ASP A 212 -8.03 19.15 -3.21
C ASP A 212 -7.58 19.69 -1.84
N PRO A 213 -6.53 20.53 -1.75
CA PRO A 213 -5.92 20.93 -0.47
C PRO A 213 -6.76 21.95 0.32
N ILE A 214 -7.95 22.31 -0.17
CA ILE A 214 -8.82 23.32 0.42
C ILE A 214 -9.12 23.06 1.90
N ARG A 215 -8.80 24.03 2.76
CA ARG A 215 -9.14 23.96 4.19
C ARG A 215 -10.44 24.67 4.50
N LEU A 216 -11.11 24.26 5.58
CA LEU A 216 -12.34 24.89 6.03
C LEU A 216 -12.15 26.39 6.35
N SER A 217 -10.95 26.81 6.78
CA SER A 217 -10.61 28.22 7.04
C SER A 217 -10.59 29.10 5.79
N GLU A 218 -10.45 28.52 4.60
CA GLU A 218 -10.39 29.25 3.32
C GLU A 218 -11.79 29.50 2.72
N LEU A 219 -12.82 28.85 3.29
CA LEU A 219 -14.20 28.99 2.84
C LEU A 219 -14.90 30.13 3.59
N VAL A 220 -15.31 31.17 2.84
CA VAL A 220 -16.03 32.34 3.35
C VAL A 220 -17.54 32.16 3.15
N GLY A 221 -18.32 32.41 4.20
CA GLY A 221 -19.79 32.29 4.16
C GLY A 221 -20.30 30.89 4.52
N TYR A 222 -21.62 30.73 4.57
CA TYR A 222 -22.33 29.48 4.91
C TYR A 222 -22.11 28.96 6.33
N GLU A 223 -21.83 29.82 7.30
CA GLU A 223 -21.41 29.48 8.67
C GLU A 223 -22.41 28.55 9.35
N LEU A 224 -23.72 28.79 9.18
CA LEU A 224 -24.75 27.93 9.76
C LEU A 224 -24.81 26.56 9.08
N ALA A 225 -24.82 26.50 7.74
CA ALA A 225 -24.84 25.25 6.99
C ALA A 225 -23.54 24.43 7.18
N ARG A 226 -22.39 25.11 7.23
CA ARG A 226 -21.09 24.56 7.57
C ARG A 226 -21.11 23.96 8.97
N THR A 227 -21.55 24.71 9.97
CA THR A 227 -21.61 24.22 11.36
C THR A 227 -22.49 22.98 11.47
N GLN A 228 -23.64 22.96 10.78
CA GLN A 228 -24.52 21.79 10.73
C GLN A 228 -23.86 20.59 10.05
N LEU A 229 -23.18 20.81 8.93
CA LEU A 229 -22.47 19.75 8.20
C LEU A 229 -21.32 19.16 9.02
N LEU A 230 -20.51 20.00 9.66
CA LEU A 230 -19.41 19.57 10.53
C LEU A 230 -19.95 18.71 11.68
N LYS A 231 -20.98 19.19 12.39
CA LYS A 231 -21.60 18.43 13.47
C LYS A 231 -22.18 17.09 12.99
N ASN A 232 -22.82 17.06 11.82
CA ASN A 232 -23.33 15.82 11.25
C ASN A 232 -22.21 14.83 10.88
N THR A 233 -21.08 15.36 10.38
CA THR A 233 -19.88 14.57 10.04
C THR A 233 -19.23 14.01 11.31
N GLU A 234 -19.12 14.79 12.38
CA GLU A 234 -18.63 14.33 13.68
C GLU A 234 -19.53 13.25 14.29
N PHE A 235 -20.85 13.34 14.09
CA PHE A 235 -21.77 12.27 14.49
C PHE A 235 -21.55 11.00 13.68
N LEU A 236 -21.36 11.11 12.36
CA LEU A 236 -21.02 9.97 11.50
C LEU A 236 -19.75 9.26 11.99
N LEU A 237 -18.68 10.02 12.24
CA LEU A 237 -17.36 9.49 12.66
C LEU A 237 -17.40 8.83 14.04
N LYS A 238 -18.30 9.27 14.92
CA LYS A 238 -18.52 8.66 16.24
C LYS A 238 -19.44 7.44 16.21
N GLY A 239 -19.90 7.02 15.03
CA GLY A 239 -20.86 5.92 14.86
C GLY A 239 -22.28 6.26 15.32
N TYR A 240 -22.59 7.55 15.51
CA TYR A 240 -23.95 8.01 15.79
C TYR A 240 -24.77 8.13 14.50
N ARG A 241 -26.08 8.28 14.65
CA ARG A 241 -26.98 8.51 13.50
C ARG A 241 -26.63 9.86 12.87
N ALA A 242 -26.14 9.83 11.64
CA ALA A 242 -25.96 10.99 10.78
C ALA A 242 -27.11 11.11 9.77
N LEU A 243 -27.41 12.34 9.37
CA LEU A 243 -28.44 12.66 8.37
C LEU A 243 -27.84 12.63 6.97
N ASN A 244 -28.66 12.23 5.99
CA ASN A 244 -28.37 12.49 4.58
C ASN A 244 -28.47 14.00 4.33
N VAL A 245 -27.42 14.60 3.75
CA VAL A 245 -27.33 16.05 3.55
C VAL A 245 -27.43 16.40 2.07
N LEU A 246 -28.30 17.35 1.73
CA LEU A 246 -28.36 17.98 0.41
C LEU A 246 -27.86 19.43 0.51
N LEU A 247 -26.69 19.70 -0.07
CA LEU A 247 -26.16 21.07 -0.21
C LEU A 247 -26.69 21.71 -1.50
N TYR A 248 -27.46 22.79 -1.38
CA TYR A 248 -28.01 23.54 -2.51
C TYR A 248 -27.57 25.01 -2.51
N GLY A 249 -27.59 25.65 -3.68
CA GLY A 249 -27.14 27.04 -3.87
C GLY A 249 -26.57 27.27 -5.28
N SER A 250 -26.24 28.52 -5.61
CA SER A 250 -25.73 28.91 -6.94
C SER A 250 -24.44 28.18 -7.34
N ARG A 251 -24.19 28.04 -8.64
CA ARG A 251 -22.91 27.49 -9.13
C ARG A 251 -21.75 28.37 -8.64
N GLY A 252 -20.66 27.74 -8.20
CA GLY A 252 -19.49 28.46 -7.67
C GLY A 252 -19.61 28.87 -6.20
N SER A 253 -20.70 28.53 -5.50
CA SER A 253 -20.90 28.90 -4.10
C SER A 253 -20.10 28.08 -3.07
N GLY A 254 -19.03 27.39 -3.48
CA GLY A 254 -18.15 26.64 -2.57
C GLY A 254 -18.70 25.31 -2.01
N LYS A 255 -19.86 24.80 -2.45
CA LYS A 255 -20.46 23.56 -1.90
C LYS A 255 -19.57 22.32 -2.04
N SER A 256 -18.99 22.10 -3.22
CA SER A 256 -18.10 20.96 -3.45
C SER A 256 -16.79 21.14 -2.68
N SER A 257 -16.27 22.37 -2.63
CA SER A 257 -15.11 22.73 -1.82
C SER A 257 -15.35 22.49 -0.33
N LEU A 258 -16.56 22.75 0.18
CA LEU A 258 -16.93 22.47 1.56
C LEU A 258 -16.90 20.97 1.86
N VAL A 259 -17.45 20.13 0.97
CA VAL A 259 -17.38 18.66 1.13
C VAL A 259 -15.93 18.17 1.08
N LYS A 260 -15.11 18.67 0.14
CA LYS A 260 -13.70 18.30 0.01
C LYS A 260 -12.87 18.73 1.22
N ALA A 261 -13.15 19.91 1.79
CA ALA A 261 -12.50 20.39 2.99
C ALA A 261 -12.76 19.50 4.21
N LEU A 262 -13.89 18.76 4.25
CA LEU A 262 -14.13 17.77 5.31
C LEU A 262 -13.07 16.67 5.29
N LEU A 263 -12.62 16.23 4.11
CA LEU A 263 -11.58 15.21 3.99
C LEU A 263 -10.26 15.67 4.62
N ASN A 264 -9.89 16.94 4.41
CA ASN A 264 -8.68 17.50 4.98
C ASN A 264 -8.78 17.71 6.50
N GLU A 265 -9.99 17.98 7.01
CA GLU A 265 -10.23 18.18 8.45
C GLU A 265 -10.33 16.85 9.23
N TYR A 266 -11.01 15.86 8.65
CA TYR A 266 -11.41 14.64 9.37
C TYR A 266 -10.85 13.35 8.74
N GLY A 267 -10.04 13.42 7.67
CA GLY A 267 -9.48 12.23 7.02
C GLY A 267 -8.62 11.38 7.95
N GLU A 268 -7.84 12.02 8.83
CA GLU A 268 -7.05 11.33 9.86
C GLU A 268 -7.88 10.71 10.99
N GLN A 269 -9.19 11.02 11.05
CA GLN A 269 -10.17 10.45 11.96
C GLN A 269 -11.01 9.35 11.30
N GLY A 270 -10.61 8.89 10.11
CA GLY A 270 -11.29 7.84 9.35
C GLY A 270 -12.31 8.33 8.33
N LEU A 271 -12.46 9.64 8.10
CA LEU A 271 -13.37 10.11 7.05
C LEU A 271 -12.83 9.75 5.66
N ARG A 272 -13.64 9.03 4.87
CA ARG A 272 -13.41 8.80 3.45
C ARG A 272 -14.47 9.50 2.60
N ILE A 273 -14.10 9.95 1.41
CA ILE A 273 -15.03 10.59 0.46
C ILE A 273 -14.99 9.90 -0.89
N ILE A 274 -16.15 9.62 -1.47
CA ILE A 274 -16.30 9.05 -2.81
C ILE A 274 -17.07 10.04 -3.68
N GLU A 275 -16.41 10.55 -4.72
CA GLU A 275 -17.03 11.37 -5.75
C GLU A 275 -17.76 10.49 -6.76
N VAL A 276 -19.09 10.63 -6.86
CA VAL A 276 -19.90 9.95 -7.88
C VAL A 276 -20.46 10.98 -8.85
N PRO A 277 -20.12 10.92 -10.16
CA PRO A 277 -20.65 11.86 -11.13
C PRO A 277 -22.16 11.64 -11.34
N LYS A 278 -22.88 12.71 -11.69
CA LYS A 278 -24.36 12.66 -11.87
C LYS A 278 -24.80 11.57 -12.84
N SER A 279 -24.03 11.32 -13.90
CA SER A 279 -24.30 10.30 -14.91
C SER A 279 -24.22 8.86 -14.38
N GLU A 280 -23.52 8.64 -13.26
CA GLU A 280 -23.27 7.32 -12.68
C GLU A 280 -23.97 7.14 -11.32
N MET A 281 -24.89 8.05 -10.94
CA MET A 281 -25.67 7.88 -9.69
C MET A 281 -26.54 6.62 -9.68
N ILE A 282 -26.80 6.02 -10.85
CA ILE A 282 -27.48 4.72 -10.94
C ILE A 282 -26.68 3.60 -10.27
N ASP A 283 -25.36 3.76 -10.12
CA ASP A 283 -24.46 2.77 -9.52
C ASP A 283 -24.39 2.86 -7.99
N LEU A 284 -25.08 3.82 -7.35
CA LEU A 284 -25.08 3.95 -5.89
C LEU A 284 -25.37 2.65 -5.14
N PRO A 285 -26.35 1.79 -5.55
CA PRO A 285 -26.56 0.50 -4.92
C PRO A 285 -25.32 -0.40 -4.98
N VAL A 286 -24.68 -0.49 -6.15
CA VAL A 286 -23.46 -1.30 -6.36
C VAL A 286 -22.30 -0.77 -5.52
N ILE A 287 -22.12 0.55 -5.49
CA ILE A 287 -21.09 1.21 -4.66
C ILE A 287 -21.33 0.89 -3.19
N THR A 288 -22.55 1.03 -2.69
CA THR A 288 -22.87 0.74 -1.28
C THR A 288 -22.72 -0.74 -0.91
N GLU A 289 -22.98 -1.65 -1.86
CA GLU A 289 -22.74 -3.09 -1.65
C GLU A 289 -21.25 -3.41 -1.55
N GLN A 290 -20.41 -2.80 -2.40
CA GLN A 290 -18.95 -2.99 -2.36
C GLN A 290 -18.31 -2.46 -1.07
N LEU A 291 -18.92 -1.44 -0.45
CA LEU A 291 -18.37 -0.75 0.73
C LEU A 291 -18.89 -1.27 2.06
N ARG A 292 -19.88 -2.16 2.07
CA ARG A 292 -20.60 -2.56 3.29
C ARG A 292 -19.67 -3.08 4.40
N ASP A 293 -18.65 -3.83 4.00
CA ASP A 293 -17.70 -4.48 4.91
C ASP A 293 -16.30 -3.83 4.84
N GLN A 294 -16.21 -2.60 4.30
CA GLN A 294 -14.97 -1.81 4.24
C GLN A 294 -14.98 -0.75 5.36
N PRO A 295 -13.81 -0.41 5.93
CA PRO A 295 -13.69 0.62 6.96
C PRO A 295 -13.90 2.04 6.43
#